data_AF-A0A960PIT9-F1
#
_entry.id   AF-A0A960PIT9-F1
#
_cell.length_a   1.000
_cell.length_b   1.000
_cell.length_c   1.000
_cell.angle_alpha   90.00
_cell.angle_beta   90.00
_cell.angle_gamma   90.00
#
_symmetry.space_group_name_H-M   'P 1'
#
loop_
_entity.id
_entity.type
_entity.pdbx_description
1 polymer ?
#
loop_
_entity_poly.entity_id
_entity_poly.type
_entity_poly.pdbx_seq_one_letter_code
_entity_poly.pdbx_strand_id
1 'polypeptide(L)'
;MGRSHRGTRPTADRGGATVPSWWRDAKLGIFIHWTPASVPGWAPTDEEIWSLVASGRPNALAEVPYTEWYENSLRFPGSPVSRYHAEVYGRRGYAEFADDYQAG
;
A
#
# COMPACT_ATOMS: atom_id res chain seq x y z
N MET A 1 52.26 -4.04 -0.31
CA MET A 1 51.51 -3.30 -1.35
C MET A 1 50.04 -3.72 -1.21
N GLY A 2 49.28 -3.09 -0.30
CA GLY A 2 47.90 -3.49 0.02
C GLY A 2 46.93 -2.37 -0.32
N ARG A 3 46.06 -2.58 -1.31
CA ARG A 3 44.97 -1.66 -1.64
C ARG A 3 43.92 -1.76 -0.54
N SER A 4 43.84 -0.73 0.30
CA SER A 4 42.70 -0.51 1.19
C SER A 4 41.47 -0.19 0.33
N HIS A 5 40.59 -1.16 0.15
CA HIS A 5 39.23 -0.92 -0.31
C HIS A 5 38.46 -0.24 0.82
N ARG A 6 38.36 1.09 0.75
CA ARG A 6 37.53 1.88 1.64
C ARG A 6 36.06 1.65 1.23
N GLY A 7 35.40 0.71 1.90
CA GLY A 7 33.97 0.49 1.74
C GLY A 7 33.21 1.76 2.11
N THR A 8 32.39 2.28 1.20
CA THR A 8 31.52 3.41 1.46
C THR A 8 30.37 2.95 2.36
N ARG A 9 30.46 3.20 3.68
CA ARG A 9 29.32 3.10 4.59
C ARG A 9 28.28 4.14 4.18
N PRO A 10 26.99 3.81 4.03
CA PRO A 10 25.96 4.82 3.91
C PRO A 10 25.87 5.56 5.26
N THR A 11 26.31 6.81 5.31
CA THR A 11 26.02 7.70 6.44
C THR A 11 24.76 8.51 6.11
N ALA A 12 23.79 8.47 7.00
CA ALA A 12 22.51 9.18 6.88
C ALA A 12 22.62 10.67 7.25
N ASP A 13 23.74 11.32 6.90
CA ASP A 13 24.06 12.70 7.29
C ASP A 13 24.51 13.57 6.09
N ARG A 14 23.64 13.74 5.10
CA ARG A 14 23.79 14.88 4.18
C ARG A 14 22.78 15.97 4.51
N GLY A 15 23.03 16.67 5.63
CA GLY A 15 22.51 18.02 5.78
C GLY A 15 23.08 18.90 4.67
N GLY A 16 22.26 19.25 3.67
CA GLY A 16 22.69 20.11 2.56
C GLY A 16 21.94 19.94 1.24
N ALA A 17 21.14 18.90 1.04
CA ALA A 17 20.32 18.79 -0.17
C ALA A 17 19.08 19.70 -0.05
N THR A 18 19.10 20.86 -0.71
CA THR A 18 17.89 21.68 -0.88
C THR A 18 16.97 21.05 -1.92
N VAL A 19 15.66 21.12 -1.70
CA VAL A 19 14.67 20.64 -2.68
C VAL A 19 14.86 21.38 -4.02
N PRO A 20 15.04 20.68 -5.15
CA PRO A 20 15.30 21.29 -6.46
C PRO A 20 14.20 22.29 -6.86
N SER A 21 14.58 23.34 -7.61
CA SER A 21 13.62 24.35 -8.10
C SER A 21 12.50 23.72 -8.92
N TRP A 22 12.81 22.77 -9.81
CA TRP A 22 11.79 22.11 -10.63
C TRP A 22 10.68 21.44 -9.80
N TRP A 23 11.03 20.78 -8.68
CA TRP A 23 10.04 20.15 -7.79
C TRP A 23 9.26 21.20 -7.01
N ARG A 24 9.96 22.23 -6.51
CA ARG A 24 9.31 23.37 -5.84
C ARG A 24 8.36 24.09 -6.78
N ASP A 25 8.68 24.23 -8.05
CA ASP A 25 7.92 25.00 -9.05
C ASP A 25 6.77 24.18 -9.67
N ALA A 26 6.84 22.85 -9.65
CA ALA A 26 5.82 21.97 -10.27
C ALA A 26 4.42 22.09 -9.64
N LYS A 27 4.35 22.20 -8.30
CA LYS A 27 3.13 22.32 -7.44
C LYS A 27 2.10 21.19 -7.51
N LEU A 28 1.94 20.54 -8.65
CA LEU A 28 1.00 19.45 -8.91
C LEU A 28 1.75 18.23 -9.41
N GLY A 29 1.47 17.07 -8.81
CA GLY A 29 1.90 15.77 -9.29
C GLY A 29 0.72 14.81 -9.31
N ILE A 30 0.74 13.86 -10.23
CA ILE A 30 -0.21 12.76 -10.27
C ILE A 30 0.45 11.56 -9.60
N PHE A 31 -0.25 10.95 -8.65
CA PHE A 31 0.18 9.73 -8.02
C PHE A 31 -0.80 8.61 -8.35
N ILE A 32 -0.28 7.44 -8.72
CA ILE A 32 -1.04 6.31 -9.23
C ILE A 32 -0.76 5.10 -8.33
N HIS A 33 -1.80 4.63 -7.64
CA HIS A 33 -1.81 3.29 -7.04
C HIS A 33 -2.52 2.36 -8.02
N TRP A 34 -1.73 1.55 -8.72
CA TRP A 34 -2.24 0.56 -9.66
C TRP A 34 -1.52 -0.76 -9.42
N THR A 35 -2.27 -1.71 -8.89
CA THR A 35 -1.76 -3.00 -8.40
C THR A 35 -2.82 -4.07 -8.67
N PRO A 36 -2.55 -5.38 -8.42
CA PRO A 36 -3.58 -6.40 -8.53
C PRO A 36 -4.83 -6.14 -7.68
N ALA A 37 -4.71 -5.38 -6.58
CA ALA A 37 -5.86 -4.98 -5.78
C ALA A 37 -6.83 -4.03 -6.52
N SER A 38 -6.39 -3.41 -7.62
CA SER A 38 -7.26 -2.64 -8.52
C SER A 38 -8.26 -3.52 -9.28
N VAL A 39 -8.03 -4.84 -9.38
CA VAL A 39 -8.97 -5.79 -10.01
C VAL A 39 -10.25 -5.93 -9.19
N PRO A 40 -10.21 -6.26 -7.88
CA PRO A 40 -11.41 -6.19 -7.07
C PRO A 40 -11.85 -4.75 -6.79
N GLY A 41 -10.90 -3.80 -6.71
CA GLY A 41 -11.20 -2.37 -6.67
C GLY A 41 -12.12 -1.95 -5.52
N TRP A 42 -12.09 -2.69 -4.39
CA TRP A 42 -13.09 -2.56 -3.33
C TRP A 42 -12.46 -2.43 -1.95
N ALA A 43 -13.03 -1.58 -1.11
CA ALA A 43 -12.71 -1.41 0.30
C ALA A 43 -13.96 -0.91 1.05
N PRO A 44 -14.08 -1.12 2.37
CA PRO A 44 -15.09 -0.43 3.17
C PRO A 44 -14.85 1.08 3.14
N THR A 45 -15.89 1.90 3.37
CA THR A 45 -15.77 3.37 3.38
C THR A 45 -16.34 4.00 4.64
N ASP A 46 -16.59 3.20 5.67
CA ASP A 46 -17.30 3.62 6.89
C ASP A 46 -16.45 4.51 7.79
N GLU A 47 -15.13 4.33 7.80
CA GLU A 47 -14.20 5.04 8.68
C GLU A 47 -12.91 5.48 7.98
N GLU A 48 -12.39 6.64 8.38
CA GLU A 48 -11.11 7.16 7.93
C GLU A 48 -9.92 6.42 8.55
N ILE A 49 -8.82 6.24 7.80
CA ILE A 49 -7.62 5.51 8.26
C ILE A 49 -7.05 6.08 9.57
N TRP A 50 -7.06 7.41 9.72
CA TRP A 50 -6.48 8.05 10.91
C TRP A 50 -7.27 7.72 12.17
N SER A 51 -8.60 7.68 12.07
CA SER A 51 -9.49 7.29 13.15
C SER A 51 -9.29 5.82 13.51
N LEU A 52 -9.16 4.95 12.51
CA LEU A 52 -8.87 3.52 12.70
C LEU A 52 -7.57 3.32 13.48
N VAL A 53 -6.47 3.92 13.02
CA VAL A 53 -5.14 3.79 13.64
C VAL A 53 -5.14 4.37 15.07
N ALA A 54 -5.84 5.49 15.29
CA ALA A 54 -5.95 6.11 16.61
C ALA A 54 -6.91 5.38 17.57
N SER A 55 -7.78 4.51 17.06
CA SER A 55 -8.88 3.92 17.85
C SER A 55 -8.42 2.97 18.96
N GLY A 56 -7.22 2.40 18.86
CA GLY A 56 -6.75 1.33 19.75
C GLY A 56 -7.54 0.02 19.64
N ARG A 57 -8.47 -0.09 18.69
CA ARG A 57 -9.25 -1.33 18.48
C ARG A 57 -8.32 -2.44 18.00
N PRO A 58 -8.50 -3.68 18.51
CA PRO A 58 -7.79 -4.82 17.95
C PRO A 58 -8.17 -4.98 16.48
N ASN A 59 -7.18 -5.23 15.63
CA ASN A 59 -7.37 -5.42 14.18
C ASN A 59 -8.04 -4.24 13.46
N ALA A 60 -7.89 -2.99 13.94
CA ALA A 60 -8.43 -1.82 13.24
C ALA A 60 -8.02 -1.74 11.75
N LEU A 61 -6.87 -2.34 11.39
CA LEU A 61 -6.38 -2.41 10.01
C LEU A 61 -7.17 -3.38 9.10
N ALA A 62 -8.12 -4.16 9.64
CA ALA A 62 -9.03 -4.99 8.86
C ALA A 62 -10.13 -4.17 8.15
N GLU A 63 -10.37 -2.95 8.62
CA GLU A 63 -11.47 -2.07 8.22
C GLU A 63 -10.99 -0.90 7.35
N VAL A 64 -9.75 -0.95 6.86
CA VAL A 64 -9.09 0.17 6.17
C VAL A 64 -9.78 0.51 4.86
N PRO A 65 -10.05 1.81 4.57
CA PRO A 65 -10.74 2.24 3.35
C PRO A 65 -9.85 2.34 2.11
N TYR A 66 -8.75 1.56 2.06
CA TYR A 66 -7.75 1.61 1.00
C TYR A 66 -7.75 0.30 0.23
N THR A 67 -8.01 0.39 -1.08
CA THR A 67 -8.10 -0.78 -1.94
C THR A 67 -6.74 -1.46 -2.09
N GLU A 68 -5.63 -0.73 -2.07
CA GLU A 68 -4.30 -1.33 -2.13
C GLU A 68 -3.94 -2.18 -0.90
N TRP A 69 -4.75 -2.12 0.17
CA TRP A 69 -4.66 -2.96 1.36
C TRP A 69 -5.56 -4.20 1.31
N TYR A 70 -6.21 -4.49 0.17
CA TYR A 70 -7.17 -5.59 0.03
C TYR A 70 -6.64 -6.93 0.56
N GLU A 71 -5.41 -7.33 0.19
CA GLU A 71 -4.83 -8.60 0.65
C GLU A 71 -4.65 -8.63 2.17
N ASN A 72 -4.22 -7.51 2.78
CA ASN A 72 -4.09 -7.41 4.22
C ASN A 72 -5.46 -7.60 4.89
N SER A 73 -6.47 -6.86 4.46
CA SER A 73 -7.82 -6.91 5.03
C SER A 73 -8.49 -8.28 4.80
N LEU A 74 -8.20 -8.95 3.69
CA LEU A 74 -8.67 -10.30 3.37
C LEU A 74 -8.17 -11.35 4.38
N ARG A 75 -6.98 -11.17 4.97
CA ARG A 75 -6.41 -12.10 5.96
C ARG A 75 -7.16 -12.11 7.29
N PHE A 76 -7.99 -11.11 7.56
CA PHE A 76 -8.78 -11.03 8.79
C PHE A 76 -10.15 -11.71 8.58
N PRO A 77 -10.42 -12.86 9.23
CA PRO A 77 -11.71 -13.52 9.10
C PRO A 77 -12.85 -12.61 9.58
N GLY A 78 -13.87 -12.43 8.76
CA GLY A 78 -15.04 -11.61 9.08
C GLY A 78 -14.89 -10.11 8.77
N SER A 79 -13.71 -9.66 8.33
CA SER A 79 -13.55 -8.29 7.82
C SER A 79 -14.53 -8.01 6.67
N PRO A 80 -14.88 -6.73 6.38
CA PRO A 80 -15.70 -6.40 5.23
C PRO A 80 -15.11 -6.94 3.93
N VAL A 81 -13.80 -6.85 3.75
CA VAL A 81 -13.12 -7.38 2.56
C VAL A 81 -13.26 -8.89 2.48
N SER A 82 -13.07 -9.64 3.57
CA SER A 82 -13.22 -11.11 3.53
C SER A 82 -14.65 -11.55 3.22
N ARG A 83 -15.65 -10.82 3.72
CA ARG A 83 -17.08 -11.08 3.43
C ARG A 83 -17.40 -10.78 1.97
N TYR A 84 -17.03 -9.60 1.49
CA TYR A 84 -17.18 -9.21 0.09
C TYR A 84 -16.47 -10.19 -0.84
N HIS A 85 -15.24 -10.59 -0.51
CA HIS A 85 -14.47 -11.52 -1.31
C HIS A 85 -15.14 -12.88 -1.42
N ALA A 86 -15.65 -13.42 -0.31
CA ALA A 86 -16.37 -14.69 -0.30
C ALA A 86 -17.67 -14.63 -1.13
N GLU A 87 -18.37 -13.50 -1.13
CA GLU A 87 -19.59 -13.30 -1.92
C GLU A 87 -19.31 -13.19 -3.42
N VAL A 88 -18.29 -12.42 -3.81
CA VAL A 88 -18.05 -12.06 -5.22
C VAL A 88 -17.08 -13.04 -5.92
N TYR A 89 -16.06 -13.50 -5.21
CA TYR A 89 -14.96 -14.31 -5.77
C TYR A 89 -14.88 -15.72 -5.16
N GLY A 90 -15.68 -16.00 -4.13
CA GLY A 90 -15.73 -17.30 -3.49
C GLY A 90 -14.40 -17.68 -2.83
N ARG A 91 -13.76 -18.72 -3.35
CA ARG A 91 -12.51 -19.28 -2.82
C ARG A 91 -11.26 -18.82 -3.56
N ARG A 92 -11.40 -17.90 -4.51
CA ARG A 92 -10.27 -17.36 -5.28
C ARG A 92 -9.20 -16.83 -4.33
N GLY A 93 -7.95 -17.15 -4.56
CA GLY A 93 -6.83 -16.55 -3.83
C GLY A 93 -6.54 -15.14 -4.35
N TYR A 94 -6.11 -14.23 -3.48
CA TYR A 94 -5.71 -12.88 -3.90
C TYR A 94 -4.64 -12.88 -5.01
N ALA A 95 -3.67 -13.80 -4.94
CA ALA A 95 -2.61 -13.91 -5.95
C ALA A 95 -3.15 -14.20 -7.36
N GLU A 96 -4.33 -14.81 -7.49
CA GLU A 96 -4.95 -15.09 -8.79
C GLU A 96 -5.46 -13.82 -9.49
N PHE A 97 -5.60 -12.68 -8.80
CA PHE A 97 -5.88 -11.40 -9.44
C PHE A 97 -4.68 -10.85 -10.22
N ALA A 98 -3.47 -11.40 -10.03
CA ALA A 98 -2.30 -11.01 -10.81
C ALA A 98 -2.49 -11.31 -12.30
N ASP A 99 -3.16 -12.41 -12.64
CA ASP A 99 -3.42 -12.78 -14.04
C ASP A 99 -4.42 -11.81 -14.69
N ASP A 100 -5.51 -11.47 -14.00
CA ASP A 100 -6.49 -10.47 -14.46
C ASP A 100 -5.81 -9.10 -14.65
N TYR A 101 -4.99 -8.68 -13.68
CA TYR A 101 -4.26 -7.42 -13.74
C TYR A 101 -3.29 -7.35 -14.93
N GLN A 102 -2.66 -8.48 -15.28
CA GLN A 102 -1.78 -8.58 -16.45
C GLN A 102 -2.55 -8.62 -17.77
N ALA A 103 -3.80 -9.09 -17.77
CA ALA A 103 -4.65 -9.15 -18.95
C ALA A 103 -5.15 -7.77 -19.42
N GLY A 104 -5.22 -6.79 -18.51
CA GLY A 104 -5.66 -5.41 -18.78
C GLY A 104 -7.17 -5.22 -18.67
#